data_AF-A0A252C003-F1
#
_entry.id   AF-A0A252C003-F1
#
_cell.length_a   1.000
_cell.length_b   1.000
_cell.length_c   1.000
_cell.angle_alpha   90.00
_cell.angle_beta   90.00
_cell.angle_gamma   90.00
#
_symmetry.space_group_name_H-M   'P 1'
#
loop_
_entity.id
_entity.type
_entity.pdbx_description
1 polymer ?
#
loop_
_entity_poly.entity_id
_entity_poly.type
_entity_poly.pdbx_seq_one_letter_code
_entity_poly.pdbx_strand_id
1 'polypeptide(L)' 'MPTIRPWDTAQLRRALEPLDHAGFAQEWLRRNDDYRHDYDMTVRHGGGDLDTLIAMARRWGADFPM' A
#
# COMPACT_ATOMS: atom_id res chain seq x y z
N MET A 1 -5.88 -13.96 -1.14
CA MET A 1 -6.41 -12.90 -0.25
C MET A 1 -7.81 -13.29 0.18
N PRO A 2 -8.22 -13.08 1.43
CA PRO A 2 -9.59 -13.37 1.86
C PRO A 2 -10.59 -12.50 1.10
N THR A 3 -11.69 -13.10 0.65
CA THR A 3 -12.82 -12.38 0.05
C THR A 3 -13.60 -11.68 1.15
N ILE A 4 -13.27 -10.41 1.38
CA ILE A 4 -13.99 -9.56 2.35
C ILE A 4 -15.30 -9.12 1.70
N ARG A 5 -16.44 -9.52 2.25
CA ARG A 5 -17.74 -9.00 1.82
C ARG A 5 -17.95 -7.60 2.41
N PRO A 6 -18.30 -6.58 1.62
CA PRO A 6 -18.36 -5.19 2.09
C PRO A 6 -19.39 -4.95 3.21
N TRP A 7 -20.41 -5.80 3.32
CA TRP A 7 -21.47 -5.69 4.34
C TRP A 7 -21.20 -6.52 5.60
N ASP A 8 -20.16 -7.36 5.62
CA ASP A 8 -19.76 -8.10 6.83
C ASP A 8 -18.72 -7.27 7.60
N THR A 9 -19.22 -6.38 8.44
CA THR A 9 -18.40 -5.53 9.31
C THR A 9 -17.55 -6.32 10.29
N ALA A 10 -17.94 -7.55 10.66
CA ALA A 10 -17.13 -8.40 11.54
C ALA A 10 -15.95 -9.05 10.81
N GLN A 11 -16.13 -9.44 9.55
CA GLN A 11 -15.03 -9.92 8.71
C GLN A 11 -14.07 -8.79 8.33
N LEU A 12 -14.60 -7.61 7.98
CA LEU A 12 -13.79 -6.43 7.72
C LEU A 12 -12.99 -6.01 8.97
N ARG A 13 -13.64 -5.93 10.14
CA ARG A 13 -12.97 -5.60 11.40
C ARG A 13 -11.85 -6.59 11.72
N ARG A 14 -12.08 -7.90 11.62
CA ARG A 14 -11.04 -8.92 11.86
C ARG A 14 -9.88 -8.82 10.89
N ALA A 15 -10.12 -8.40 9.64
CA ALA A 15 -9.06 -8.22 8.66
C ALA A 15 -8.21 -6.97 8.92
N LEU A 16 -8.78 -5.94 9.55
CA LEU A 16 -8.11 -4.67 9.81
C LEU A 16 -7.56 -4.54 11.24
N GLU A 17 -8.12 -5.25 12.21
CA GLU A 17 -7.71 -5.25 13.62
C GLU A 17 -6.20 -5.48 13.84
N PRO A 18 -5.50 -6.33 13.06
CA PRO A 18 -4.07 -6.51 13.23
C PRO A 18 -3.22 -5.36 12.67
N LEU A 19 -3.81 -4.46 11.88
CA LEU A 19 -3.08 -3.37 11.23
C LEU A 19 -2.98 -2.17 12.17
N ASP A 20 -1.77 -1.61 12.28
CA ASP A 20 -1.61 -0.28 12.83
C ASP A 20 -2.12 0.78 11.83
N HIS A 21 -2.05 2.06 12.22
CA HIS A 21 -2.51 3.15 11.35
C HIS A 21 -1.80 3.17 9.99
N ALA A 22 -0.51 2.79 9.95
CA ALA A 22 0.27 2.73 8.72
C ALA A 22 -0.20 1.58 7.82
N GLY A 23 -0.39 0.38 8.39
CA GLY A 23 -0.93 -0.78 7.69
C GLY A 23 -2.34 -0.52 7.15
N PHE A 24 -3.19 0.18 7.91
CA PHE A 24 -4.51 0.59 7.43
C PHE A 24 -4.42 1.59 6.26
N ALA A 25 -3.54 2.59 6.34
CA ALA A 25 -3.33 3.53 5.23
C ALA A 25 -2.81 2.83 3.96
N GLN A 26 -1.92 1.85 4.12
CA GLN A 26 -1.36 1.07 3.03
C GLN A 26 -2.43 0.25 2.29
N GLU A 27 -3.47 -0.21 2.98
CA GLU A 27 -4.61 -0.89 2.38
C GLU A 27 -5.38 0.03 1.41
N TRP A 28 -5.50 1.31 1.70
CA TRP A 28 -6.10 2.28 0.78
C TRP A 28 -5.19 2.58 -0.40
N LEU A 29 -3.90 2.81 -0.14
CA LEU A 29 -2.91 3.06 -1.18
C LEU A 29 -2.84 1.94 -2.21
N ARG A 30 -2.79 0.67 -1.79
CA ARG A 30 -2.70 -0.48 -2.72
C ARG A 30 -3.93 -0.68 -3.63
N ARG A 31 -5.03 0.04 -3.37
CA ARG A 31 -6.25 0.04 -4.19
C ARG A 31 -6.31 1.21 -5.16
N ASN A 32 -5.41 2.19 -5.04
CA ASN A 32 -5.27 3.28 -5.98
C ASN A 32 -4.47 2.80 -7.21
N ASP A 33 -5.02 2.98 -8.41
CA ASP A 33 -4.42 2.49 -9.66
C ASP A 33 -3.12 3.22 -10.01
N ASP A 34 -3.03 4.53 -9.74
CA ASP A 34 -1.81 5.31 -9.95
C ASP A 34 -0.70 4.85 -9.00
N TYR A 35 -1.04 4.58 -7.72
CA TYR A 35 -0.09 4.04 -6.75
C TYR A 35 0.42 2.67 -7.19
N ARG A 36 -0.46 1.79 -7.68
CA ARG A 36 -0.08 0.47 -8.18
C ARG A 36 0.86 0.58 -9.38
N HIS A 37 0.56 1.47 -10.31
CA HIS A 37 1.41 1.71 -11.48
C HIS A 37 2.79 2.22 -11.06
N ASP A 38 2.83 3.26 -10.24
CA ASP A 38 4.09 3.82 -9.72
C ASP A 38 4.89 2.76 -8.95
N TYR A 39 4.24 1.96 -8.10
CA TYR A 39 4.89 0.90 -7.32
C TYR A 39 5.47 -0.20 -8.20
N ASP A 40 4.72 -0.63 -9.22
CA ASP A 40 5.17 -1.66 -10.15
C ASP A 40 6.38 -1.18 -10.97
N MET A 41 6.36 0.09 -11.41
CA MET A 41 7.45 0.70 -12.17
C MET A 41 8.71 0.96 -11.34
N THR A 42 8.57 1.27 -10.04
CA THR A 42 9.68 1.71 -9.18
C THR A 42 10.24 0.60 -8.30
N VAL A 43 9.38 -0.07 -7.53
CA VAL A 43 9.76 -1.05 -6.50
C VAL A 43 9.79 -2.47 -7.06
N ARG A 44 8.76 -2.87 -7.83
CA ARG A 44 8.58 -4.27 -8.24
C ARG A 44 9.46 -4.68 -9.42
N HIS A 45 9.51 -3.85 -10.46
CA HIS A 45 10.22 -4.16 -11.70
C HIS A 45 11.45 -3.28 -11.94
N GLY A 46 11.54 -2.15 -11.25
CA GLY A 46 12.51 -1.11 -11.55
C GLY A 46 13.84 -1.21 -10.84
N GLY A 47 13.91 -1.84 -9.65
CA GLY A 47 15.06 -1.65 -8.76
C GLY A 47 15.44 -0.16 -8.72
N GLY A 48 14.42 0.70 -8.60
CA GLY A 48 14.54 2.12 -8.88
C GLY A 48 15.72 2.71 -8.12
N ASP A 49 16.45 3.61 -8.76
CA ASP A 49 17.50 4.33 -8.06
C ASP A 49 16.94 5.02 -6.80
N LEU A 50 17.83 5.34 -5.87
CA LEU A 50 17.45 5.90 -4.58
C LEU A 50 16.57 7.15 -4.74
N ASP A 51 16.83 7.98 -5.74
CA ASP A 51 16.05 9.19 -6.00
C ASP A 51 14.62 8.87 -6.43
N THR A 52 14.42 7.81 -7.21
CA THR A 52 13.11 7.31 -7.62
C THR A 52 12.33 6.76 -6.42
N LEU A 53 12.99 6.02 -5.51
CA LEU A 53 12.36 5.54 -4.27
C LEU A 53 11.99 6.70 -3.33
N ILE A 54 12.84 7.72 -3.23
CA ILE A 54 12.55 8.94 -2.45
C ILE A 54 11.39 9.72 -3.06
N ALA A 55 11.33 9.85 -4.39
CA ALA A 55 10.24 10.52 -5.08
C ALA A 55 8.90 9.79 -4.88
N MET A 56 8.92 8.45 -4.99
CA MET A 56 7.79 7.56 -4.69
C MET A 56 7.30 7.75 -3.24
N ALA A 57 8.22 7.70 -2.27
CA ALA A 57 7.94 7.89 -0.84
C ALA A 57 7.28 9.24 -0.57
N ARG A 58 7.84 10.33 -1.12
CA ARG A 58 7.31 11.70 -0.95
C ARG A 58 5.93 11.89 -1.58
N ARG A 59 5.69 11.32 -2.76
CA ARG A 59 4.40 11.43 -3.46
C ARG A 59 3.28 10.76 -2.68
N TRP A 60 3.53 9.58 -2.13
CA TRP A 60 2.50 8.74 -1.53
C TRP A 60 2.50 8.74 0.00
N GLY A 61 3.44 9.43 0.63
CA GLY A 61 3.64 9.40 2.08
C GLY A 61 4.05 8.02 2.59
N ALA A 62 4.68 7.22 1.74
CA ALA A 62 5.13 5.87 2.07
C ALA A 62 6.53 5.91 2.67
N ASP A 63 6.80 5.00 3.61
CA ASP A 63 8.14 4.74 4.12
C ASP A 63 8.58 3.36 3.63
N PHE A 64 9.69 3.30 2.93
CA PHE A 64 10.26 2.06 2.43
C PHE A 64 11.48 1.72 3.29
N PRO A 65 11.58 0.49 3.82
CA PRO A 65 12.81 0.07 4.49
C PRO A 65 13.95 0.11 3.46
N MET A 66 14.94 0.95 3.75
CA MET A 66 16.19 1.13 2.99
C MET A 66 17.20 0.03 3.30
#